data_AF-A0A821DQ93-F1
#
_entry.id   AF-A0A821DQ93-F1
#
_cell.length_a   1.000
_cell.length_b   1.000
_cell.length_c   1.000
_cell.angle_alpha   90.00
_cell.angle_beta   90.00
_cell.angle_gamma   90.00
#
_symmetry.space_group_name_H-M   'P 1'
#
loop_
_entity.id
_entity.type
_entity.pdbx_description
1 polymer ?
#
loop_
_entity_poly.entity_id
_entity_poly.type
_entity_poly.pdbx_seq_one_letter_code
_entity_poly.pdbx_strand_id
1 'polypeptide(L)'
;MSEYRPSNKIVTFTVTFPMVEDMCYLIPVSAMQKIPRCQSQFSRTSLAQMNKTRRPTQDKTKTTKSNSVIGKTRSKRLIAEIISIAVGTASLALTTANTFQTLNLKSEVSSLTNSLQSRDRIMNNNRAQILHLNEGQFKLVHELNHTEFALNQTIQLVNEHSEILRRTDDKMRTIHSMTLFLNERLAALIHAVEAHFIHTSIENIMKNNLNLDFIHHKDLPRVVELIVEATNITFDDSTSSIPIIALISKLLVQQRIDFIPVKSMQKTESGNIIGKLVFTSFFAASDINQPTFLIYELVPIPFKHGPNRVRLAQMPAFIGIDPQTLQFVRWSTEEARSCDFTLMSSCRETPAIRKDLEDNCLYQILTDSPLSSCRVEAFSDSVFIHRIGQHWAVSTNSTTKCHSVKTSNMEQHRITDTAEITLPPVALITTVDTNSLVCDRFYLPGLPIKLGATVSLIQNSTVNPIEEDFIDLHSMIGNNTHWAKLPYIPSNIQAVIDFISNTPKPETTLGYKEWINHPMSFTGIIVACIGIILLSSLVYYFRSKKKQEYQFHNHYAILRSGSSDNSIHQIH
;
A
#
# COMPACT_ATOMS: atom_id res chain seq x y z
N MET A 1 -6.14 23.85 9.60
CA MET A 1 -4.77 23.49 10.04
C MET A 1 -4.76 21.99 10.18
N SER A 2 -3.83 21.29 9.54
CA SER A 2 -3.79 19.83 9.59
C SER A 2 -2.89 19.34 10.71
N GLU A 3 -3.34 18.27 11.36
CA GLU A 3 -2.58 17.56 12.39
C GLU A 3 -1.94 16.31 11.78
N TYR A 4 -0.71 16.00 12.21
CA TYR A 4 0.03 14.82 11.78
C TYR A 4 0.56 14.04 12.97
N ARG A 5 0.44 12.72 12.90
CA ARG A 5 1.04 11.76 13.84
C ARG A 5 2.01 10.83 13.10
N PRO A 6 3.25 10.68 13.60
CA PRO A 6 4.23 9.73 13.07
C PRO A 6 3.69 8.30 13.00
N SER A 7 3.82 7.67 11.83
CA SER A 7 3.54 6.24 11.65
C SER A 7 4.75 5.41 12.09
N ASN A 8 4.78 5.04 13.37
CA ASN A 8 5.87 4.25 13.95
C ASN A 8 5.51 2.77 14.16
N LYS A 9 4.28 2.37 13.84
CA LYS A 9 3.78 1.00 13.99
C LYS A 9 3.39 0.44 12.62
N ILE A 10 3.52 -0.87 12.48
CA ILE A 10 2.99 -1.60 11.33
C ILE A 10 1.81 -2.46 11.79
N VAL A 11 0.67 -2.28 11.15
CA VAL A 11 -0.53 -3.10 11.35
C VAL A 11 -0.68 -4.05 10.17
N THR A 12 -1.00 -5.30 10.46
CA THR A 12 -1.19 -6.33 9.44
C THR A 12 -2.65 -6.66 9.27
N PHE A 13 -3.11 -6.65 8.02
CA PHE A 13 -4.44 -7.11 7.64
C PHE A 13 -4.31 -8.29 6.67
N THR A 14 -5.12 -9.33 6.84
CA THR A 14 -5.03 -10.53 6.01
C THR A 14 -6.38 -10.91 5.42
N VAL A 15 -6.42 -11.07 4.10
CA VAL A 15 -7.58 -11.58 3.36
C VAL A 15 -7.24 -12.97 2.82
N THR A 16 -8.17 -13.91 2.96
CA THR A 16 -7.96 -15.30 2.53
C THR A 16 -9.04 -15.73 1.55
N PHE A 17 -8.63 -16.22 0.38
CA PHE A 17 -9.48 -16.77 -0.65
C PHE A 17 -9.32 -18.30 -0.72
N PRO A 18 -10.39 -19.09 -0.61
CA PRO A 18 -10.32 -20.50 -0.94
C PRO A 18 -10.03 -20.65 -2.44
N MET A 19 -8.97 -21.37 -2.78
CA MET A 19 -8.59 -21.64 -4.16
C MET A 19 -9.15 -23.00 -4.58
N VAL A 20 -9.98 -23.01 -5.62
CA VAL A 20 -10.36 -24.25 -6.32
C VAL A 20 -9.41 -24.51 -7.50
N GLU A 21 -9.35 -25.75 -7.95
CA GLU A 21 -8.47 -26.17 -9.05
C GLU A 21 -8.64 -25.31 -10.31
N ASP A 22 -9.88 -24.97 -10.65
CA ASP A 22 -10.21 -24.15 -11.82
C ASP A 22 -9.73 -22.71 -11.66
N MET A 23 -9.47 -22.19 -10.46
CA MET A 23 -8.93 -20.83 -10.26
C MET A 23 -7.43 -20.74 -10.55
N CYS A 24 -6.77 -21.83 -10.91
CA CYS A 24 -5.34 -21.80 -11.21
C CYS A 24 -4.99 -20.79 -12.30
N TYR A 25 -5.87 -20.52 -13.28
CA TYR A 25 -5.62 -19.53 -14.35
C TYR A 25 -5.56 -18.07 -13.86
N LEU A 26 -5.97 -17.78 -12.62
CA LEU A 26 -5.93 -16.44 -12.02
C LEU A 26 -4.56 -16.02 -11.54
N ILE A 27 -3.68 -16.99 -11.35
CA ILE A 27 -2.36 -16.75 -10.81
C ILE A 27 -1.41 -16.47 -11.97
N PRO A 28 -0.63 -15.39 -11.97
CA PRO A 28 0.37 -15.17 -13.01
C PRO A 28 1.28 -16.38 -13.17
N VAL A 29 1.70 -16.69 -14.39
CA VAL A 29 2.47 -17.91 -14.71
C VAL A 29 3.73 -18.04 -13.84
N SER A 30 4.40 -16.93 -13.52
CA SER A 30 5.56 -16.88 -12.64
C SER A 30 5.26 -17.36 -11.21
N ALA A 31 4.05 -17.11 -10.72
CA ALA A 31 3.56 -17.54 -9.42
C ALA A 31 2.98 -18.98 -9.46
N MET A 32 2.37 -19.39 -10.57
CA MET A 32 1.82 -20.74 -10.75
C MET A 32 2.88 -21.84 -10.56
N GLN A 33 4.12 -21.60 -10.98
CA GLN A 33 5.22 -22.57 -10.83
C GLN A 33 5.47 -22.94 -9.36
N LYS A 34 5.12 -22.05 -8.43
CA LYS A 34 5.25 -22.30 -7.01
C LYS A 34 4.10 -23.13 -6.45
N ILE A 35 3.00 -23.33 -7.18
CA ILE A 35 1.83 -24.11 -6.76
C ILE A 35 1.78 -25.41 -7.57
N PRO A 36 2.27 -26.55 -7.04
CA PRO A 36 2.45 -27.78 -7.80
C PRO A 36 1.18 -28.30 -8.50
N ARG A 37 0.01 -28.03 -7.90
CA ARG A 37 -1.29 -28.43 -8.46
C ARG A 37 -1.65 -27.67 -9.74
N CYS A 38 -1.39 -26.37 -9.78
CA CYS A 38 -1.63 -25.56 -10.98
C CYS A 38 -0.68 -25.91 -12.13
N GLN A 39 0.56 -26.30 -11.82
CA GLN A 39 1.54 -26.72 -12.83
C GLN A 39 1.11 -27.98 -13.60
N SER A 40 0.44 -28.92 -12.92
CA SER A 40 0.03 -30.20 -13.50
C SER A 40 -1.08 -30.05 -14.56
N GLN A 41 -1.96 -29.06 -14.40
CA GLN A 41 -3.01 -28.77 -15.38
C GLN A 41 -2.43 -28.12 -16.63
N PHE A 42 -1.59 -27.10 -16.48
CA PHE A 42 -1.01 -26.36 -17.60
C PHE A 42 -0.20 -27.26 -18.54
N SER A 43 0.55 -28.22 -17.97
CA SER A 43 1.31 -29.21 -18.76
C SER A 43 0.42 -30.16 -19.56
N ARG A 44 -0.79 -30.48 -19.06
CA ARG A 44 -1.74 -31.37 -19.75
C ARG A 44 -2.52 -30.64 -20.84
N THR A 45 -2.99 -29.41 -20.59
CA THR A 45 -3.72 -28.63 -21.59
C THR A 45 -2.82 -28.14 -22.71
N SER A 46 -1.60 -27.68 -22.42
CA SER A 46 -0.65 -27.25 -23.47
C SER A 46 -0.23 -28.40 -24.40
N LEU A 47 0.04 -29.60 -23.86
CA LEU A 47 0.31 -30.79 -24.70
C LEU A 47 -0.92 -31.24 -25.49
N ALA A 48 -2.12 -31.19 -24.91
CA ALA A 48 -3.35 -31.55 -25.61
C ALA A 48 -3.71 -30.57 -26.74
N GLN A 49 -3.46 -29.27 -26.55
CA GLN A 49 -3.65 -28.26 -27.59
C GLN A 49 -2.59 -28.35 -28.69
N MET A 50 -1.31 -28.56 -28.33
CA MET A 50 -0.24 -28.70 -29.33
C MET A 50 -0.38 -29.99 -30.17
N ASN A 51 -0.88 -31.08 -29.59
CA ASN A 51 -1.13 -32.33 -30.35
C ASN A 51 -2.37 -32.27 -31.24
N LYS A 52 -3.30 -31.33 -31.02
CA LYS A 52 -4.50 -31.19 -31.88
C LYS A 52 -4.21 -30.38 -33.16
N THR A 53 -3.16 -29.58 -33.18
CA THR A 53 -2.75 -28.77 -34.34
C THR A 53 -1.67 -29.42 -35.21
N ARG A 54 -1.15 -30.59 -34.81
CA ARG A 54 -0.18 -31.38 -35.59
C ARG A 54 -0.75 -32.75 -35.97
N ARG A 55 -1.63 -32.75 -36.97
CA ARG A 55 -1.80 -33.92 -37.85
C ARG A 55 -0.96 -33.70 -39.12
N PRO A 56 0.26 -34.23 -39.21
CA PRO A 56 0.70 -34.87 -40.42
C PRO A 56 0.26 -36.34 -40.36
N THR A 57 -0.46 -36.71 -41.40
CA THR A 57 -0.63 -38.08 -41.87
C THR A 57 0.72 -38.81 -41.88
N GLN A 58 0.65 -40.12 -41.64
CA GLN A 58 1.60 -41.18 -41.96
C GLN A 58 2.46 -41.83 -40.86
N ASP A 59 2.32 -43.15 -40.92
CA ASP A 59 3.29 -44.22 -40.71
C ASP A 59 3.54 -44.80 -39.31
N LYS A 60 2.73 -45.85 -39.09
CA LYS A 60 3.04 -47.07 -38.35
C LYS A 60 4.51 -47.47 -38.51
N THR A 61 5.27 -47.51 -37.42
CA THR A 61 6.24 -48.61 -37.19
C THR A 61 6.49 -48.84 -35.69
N LYS A 62 6.24 -50.11 -35.31
CA LYS A 62 6.94 -50.98 -34.36
C LYS A 62 7.49 -50.43 -33.02
N THR A 63 6.78 -50.84 -31.97
CA THR A 63 7.27 -51.63 -30.81
C THR A 63 8.72 -51.46 -30.32
N THR A 64 8.85 -50.93 -29.10
CA THR A 64 9.88 -51.42 -28.16
C THR A 64 9.36 -51.38 -26.72
N LYS A 65 9.50 -52.51 -26.01
CA LYS A 65 9.08 -52.75 -24.63
C LYS A 65 9.98 -51.98 -23.65
N SER A 66 9.37 -51.22 -22.75
CA SER A 66 10.02 -50.55 -21.62
C SER A 66 9.77 -51.36 -20.34
N ASN A 67 10.84 -51.87 -19.73
CA ASN A 67 10.84 -52.37 -18.35
C ASN A 67 11.07 -51.19 -17.40
N SER A 68 10.02 -50.74 -16.69
CA SER A 68 10.16 -49.76 -15.61
C SER A 68 10.06 -50.44 -14.25
N VAL A 69 11.18 -50.42 -13.53
CA VAL A 69 11.36 -50.85 -12.14
C VAL A 69 10.55 -49.95 -11.20
N ILE A 70 9.72 -50.58 -10.37
CA ILE A 70 8.89 -49.94 -9.34
C ILE A 70 9.79 -49.58 -8.14
N GLY A 71 10.21 -48.31 -8.06
CA GLY A 71 10.80 -47.73 -6.86
C GLY A 71 9.73 -47.10 -5.96
N LYS A 72 9.33 -47.80 -4.89
CA LYS A 72 8.49 -47.22 -3.82
C LYS A 72 9.32 -46.26 -2.97
N THR A 73 9.20 -44.97 -3.20
CA THR A 73 9.72 -43.92 -2.30
C THR A 73 8.69 -43.60 -1.22
N ARG A 74 9.11 -43.74 0.03
CA ARG A 74 8.34 -43.48 1.26
C ARG A 74 8.23 -41.96 1.45
N SER A 75 7.02 -41.41 1.43
CA SER A 75 6.81 -39.96 1.63
C SER A 75 7.10 -39.56 3.07
N LYS A 76 8.05 -38.65 3.26
CA LYS A 76 8.29 -37.97 4.53
C LYS A 76 7.09 -37.05 4.80
N ARG A 77 6.58 -37.06 6.03
CA ARG A 77 5.53 -36.15 6.51
C ARG A 77 6.01 -34.71 6.31
N LEU A 78 5.50 -34.04 5.29
CA LEU A 78 5.67 -32.61 5.07
C LEU A 78 4.85 -31.86 6.14
N ILE A 79 5.56 -31.12 6.98
CA ILE A 79 5.03 -29.90 7.58
C ILE A 79 4.51 -29.09 6.39
N ALA A 80 3.24 -28.65 6.42
CA ALA A 80 2.64 -27.95 5.29
C ALA A 80 3.46 -26.68 4.97
N GLU A 81 4.29 -26.75 3.93
CA GLU A 81 5.16 -25.67 3.49
C GLU A 81 4.26 -24.51 3.02
N ILE A 82 4.39 -23.36 3.67
CA ILE A 82 3.75 -22.11 3.22
C ILE A 82 4.58 -21.61 2.04
N ILE A 83 3.90 -21.42 0.90
CA ILE A 83 4.56 -21.04 -0.34
C ILE A 83 4.43 -19.53 -0.52
N SER A 84 5.53 -18.80 -0.42
CA SER A 84 5.55 -17.36 -0.64
C SER A 84 5.63 -17.03 -2.13
N ILE A 85 4.62 -16.33 -2.63
CA ILE A 85 4.47 -15.99 -4.04
C ILE A 85 5.18 -14.69 -4.37
N ALA A 86 5.10 -13.68 -3.50
CA ALA A 86 5.70 -12.35 -3.66
C ALA A 86 6.56 -11.93 -2.45
N VAL A 87 7.73 -11.33 -2.69
CA VAL A 87 8.61 -10.79 -1.64
C VAL A 87 9.10 -9.40 -2.05
N GLY A 88 8.71 -8.36 -1.30
CA GLY A 88 9.30 -7.01 -1.39
C GLY A 88 10.71 -6.97 -0.79
N THR A 89 11.61 -6.18 -1.39
CA THR A 89 13.07 -6.39 -1.34
C THR A 89 13.83 -5.92 -0.09
N ALA A 90 13.20 -5.34 0.94
CA ALA A 90 13.97 -4.82 2.11
C ALA A 90 13.48 -5.25 3.51
N SER A 91 12.29 -5.84 3.68
CA SER A 91 11.71 -6.15 5.01
C SER A 91 11.94 -7.58 5.51
N LEU A 92 12.74 -8.37 4.79
CA LEU A 92 12.98 -9.80 5.06
C LEU A 92 13.53 -10.07 6.48
N ALA A 93 14.23 -9.10 7.08
CA ALA A 93 14.81 -9.22 8.42
C ALA A 93 13.79 -9.01 9.56
N LEU A 94 12.74 -8.22 9.35
CA LEU A 94 11.68 -7.98 10.36
C LEU A 94 10.55 -9.03 10.29
N THR A 95 10.42 -9.73 9.16
CA THR A 95 9.33 -10.69 8.91
C THR A 95 9.52 -12.06 9.58
N THR A 96 10.74 -12.44 9.97
CA THR A 96 11.02 -13.70 10.68
C THR A 96 10.50 -13.71 12.12
N ALA A 97 10.35 -12.56 12.76
CA ALA A 97 9.77 -12.46 14.10
C ALA A 97 8.24 -12.57 14.10
N ASN A 98 7.56 -11.95 13.13
CA ASN A 98 6.09 -11.95 13.06
C ASN A 98 5.49 -13.26 12.53
N THR A 99 6.26 -14.07 11.79
CA THR A 99 5.81 -15.40 11.32
C THR A 99 5.56 -16.37 12.48
N PHE A 100 6.23 -16.21 13.61
CA PHE A 100 5.97 -17.00 14.82
C PHE A 100 4.63 -16.65 15.48
N GLN A 101 4.16 -15.40 15.41
CA GLN A 101 2.87 -15.00 15.97
C GLN A 101 1.68 -15.46 15.11
N THR A 102 1.84 -15.49 13.78
CA THR A 102 0.78 -15.99 12.87
C THR A 102 0.51 -17.48 13.03
N LEU A 103 1.51 -18.26 13.48
CA LEU A 103 1.34 -19.67 13.80
C LEU A 103 0.47 -19.90 15.04
N ASN A 104 0.41 -18.96 15.98
CA ASN A 104 -0.41 -19.06 17.20
C ASN A 104 -1.91 -18.81 16.92
N LEU A 105 -2.22 -17.85 16.04
CA LEU A 105 -3.58 -17.54 15.56
C LEU A 105 -4.25 -18.71 14.82
N LYS A 106 -3.48 -19.66 14.30
CA LYS A 106 -3.97 -20.87 13.63
C LYS A 106 -4.75 -21.80 14.57
N SER A 107 -4.50 -21.74 15.88
CA SER A 107 -5.22 -22.58 16.85
C SER A 107 -6.64 -22.06 17.14
N GLU A 108 -6.86 -20.75 17.15
CA GLU A 108 -8.14 -20.13 17.51
C GLU A 108 -9.18 -20.15 16.38
N VAL A 109 -8.77 -20.00 15.11
CA VAL A 109 -9.70 -20.04 13.95
C VAL A 109 -10.29 -21.44 13.72
N SER A 110 -9.60 -22.49 14.17
CA SER A 110 -10.11 -23.87 14.12
C SER A 110 -11.30 -24.10 15.07
N SER A 111 -11.42 -23.30 16.14
CA SER A 111 -12.50 -23.37 17.12
C SER A 111 -13.80 -22.75 16.59
N LEU A 112 -13.73 -21.65 15.83
CA LEU A 112 -14.90 -20.96 15.29
C LEU A 112 -15.60 -21.74 14.17
N THR A 113 -14.85 -22.53 13.41
CA THR A 113 -15.36 -23.29 12.25
C THR A 113 -16.32 -24.41 12.65
N ASN A 114 -16.20 -24.94 13.88
CA ASN A 114 -17.07 -26.01 14.38
C ASN A 114 -18.43 -25.51 14.90
N SER A 115 -18.61 -24.20 15.08
CA SER A 115 -19.87 -23.62 15.58
C SER A 115 -20.91 -23.37 14.47
N LEU A 116 -20.48 -23.23 13.21
CA LEU A 116 -21.34 -22.85 12.08
C LEU A 116 -21.99 -24.04 11.33
N GLN A 117 -21.65 -25.29 11.66
CA GLN A 117 -22.22 -26.48 11.02
C GLN A 117 -23.58 -26.94 11.59
N SER A 118 -24.16 -26.26 12.58
CA SER A 118 -25.39 -26.71 13.26
C SER A 118 -26.69 -26.04 12.80
N ARG A 119 -26.66 -25.14 11.80
CA ARG A 119 -27.82 -24.29 11.45
C ARG A 119 -28.62 -24.70 10.20
N ASP A 120 -28.23 -25.78 9.51
CA ASP A 120 -28.81 -26.17 8.21
C ASP A 120 -29.85 -27.31 8.27
N ARG A 121 -30.29 -27.73 9.47
CA ARG A 121 -31.21 -28.87 9.67
C ARG A 121 -32.67 -28.51 9.94
N ILE A 122 -33.11 -27.26 9.72
CA ILE A 122 -34.46 -26.81 10.12
C ILE A 122 -35.40 -26.49 8.93
N MET A 123 -34.95 -26.44 7.68
CA MET A 123 -35.80 -26.06 6.54
C MET A 123 -36.14 -27.21 5.56
N ASN A 124 -36.70 -28.33 6.03
CA ASN A 124 -37.19 -29.35 5.08
C ASN A 124 -38.39 -30.21 5.54
N ASN A 125 -39.31 -29.64 6.34
CA ASN A 125 -40.37 -30.43 6.97
C ASN A 125 -41.82 -29.98 6.70
N ASN A 126 -42.15 -29.39 5.54
CA ASN A 126 -43.55 -29.07 5.22
C ASN A 126 -43.86 -29.23 3.71
N ARG A 127 -44.20 -30.44 3.27
CA ARG A 127 -45.17 -30.64 2.18
C ARG A 127 -45.67 -32.09 2.09
N ALA A 128 -46.70 -32.40 2.87
CA ALA A 128 -47.60 -33.51 2.60
C ALA A 128 -49.00 -33.14 3.08
N GLN A 129 -50.01 -33.75 2.44
CA GLN A 129 -51.45 -33.74 2.71
C GLN A 129 -52.29 -32.71 1.95
N ILE A 130 -52.96 -33.20 0.90
CA ILE A 130 -54.42 -33.02 0.75
C ILE A 130 -55.02 -34.39 0.38
N LEU A 131 -56.05 -34.77 1.14
CA LEU A 131 -56.70 -36.09 1.24
C LEU A 131 -57.88 -36.28 0.25
N HIS A 132 -58.08 -37.56 -0.09
CA HIS A 132 -59.34 -38.30 -0.31
C HIS A 132 -60.69 -37.57 -0.26
N LEU A 133 -61.61 -37.96 -1.18
CA LEU A 133 -63.00 -38.29 -0.85
C LEU A 133 -63.68 -39.16 -1.93
N ASN A 134 -64.48 -40.12 -1.47
CA ASN A 134 -65.09 -41.24 -2.17
C ASN A 134 -66.51 -40.92 -2.69
N GLU A 135 -66.84 -41.51 -3.83
CA GLU A 135 -68.04 -42.32 -4.18
C GLU A 135 -69.46 -41.91 -3.70
N GLY A 136 -70.36 -41.71 -4.66
CA GLY A 136 -71.81 -41.60 -4.43
C GLY A 136 -72.61 -41.47 -5.74
N GLN A 137 -72.99 -42.60 -6.34
CA GLN A 137 -73.97 -42.67 -7.43
C GLN A 137 -75.42 -42.58 -6.90
N PHE A 138 -76.30 -41.84 -7.60
CA PHE A 138 -77.67 -42.22 -8.06
C PHE A 138 -78.62 -41.01 -8.20
N LYS A 139 -78.61 -40.34 -9.36
CA LYS A 139 -79.81 -39.69 -9.94
C LYS A 139 -79.62 -39.42 -11.45
N LEU A 140 -79.18 -40.45 -12.18
CA LEU A 140 -78.46 -40.29 -13.45
C LEU A 140 -79.31 -40.25 -14.73
N VAL A 141 -80.59 -40.63 -14.76
CA VAL A 141 -81.21 -40.97 -16.08
C VAL A 141 -81.92 -39.79 -16.79
N HIS A 142 -82.13 -38.63 -16.15
CA HIS A 142 -82.66 -37.44 -16.85
C HIS A 142 -81.63 -36.30 -17.02
N GLU A 143 -80.56 -36.32 -16.22
CA GLU A 143 -79.37 -35.48 -16.42
C GLU A 143 -78.47 -36.00 -17.54
N LEU A 144 -78.54 -37.29 -17.93
CA LEU A 144 -77.62 -37.91 -18.90
C LEU A 144 -77.65 -37.31 -20.32
N ASN A 145 -78.76 -36.71 -20.77
CA ASN A 145 -78.82 -36.10 -22.11
C ASN A 145 -78.30 -34.65 -22.12
N HIS A 146 -78.57 -33.89 -21.06
CA HIS A 146 -77.98 -32.55 -20.89
C HIS A 146 -76.51 -32.61 -20.46
N THR A 147 -76.12 -33.62 -19.69
CA THR A 147 -74.72 -33.90 -19.40
C THR A 147 -74.00 -34.50 -20.59
N GLU A 148 -74.61 -35.25 -21.52
CA GLU A 148 -73.88 -35.66 -22.73
C GLU A 148 -73.54 -34.45 -23.63
N PHE A 149 -74.47 -33.51 -23.80
CA PHE A 149 -74.19 -32.26 -24.53
C PHE A 149 -73.22 -31.34 -23.78
N ALA A 150 -73.44 -31.15 -22.47
CA ALA A 150 -72.54 -30.36 -21.64
C ALA A 150 -71.17 -31.01 -21.58
N LEU A 151 -71.04 -32.31 -21.30
CA LEU A 151 -69.79 -33.07 -21.26
C LEU A 151 -69.09 -33.11 -22.61
N ASN A 152 -69.79 -33.15 -23.75
CA ASN A 152 -69.14 -33.03 -25.05
C ASN A 152 -68.58 -31.61 -25.28
N GLN A 153 -69.30 -30.57 -24.85
CA GLN A 153 -68.77 -29.20 -24.82
C GLN A 153 -67.64 -29.02 -23.79
N THR A 154 -67.73 -29.61 -22.60
CA THR A 154 -66.70 -29.57 -21.58
C THR A 154 -65.50 -30.41 -22.00
N ILE A 155 -65.65 -31.50 -22.75
CA ILE A 155 -64.55 -32.29 -23.30
C ILE A 155 -63.82 -31.45 -24.35
N GLN A 156 -64.52 -30.73 -25.24
CA GLN A 156 -63.86 -29.79 -26.15
C GLN A 156 -63.17 -28.66 -25.38
N LEU A 157 -63.85 -28.05 -24.40
CA LEU A 157 -63.30 -26.95 -23.61
C LEU A 157 -62.13 -27.40 -22.73
N VAL A 158 -62.19 -28.60 -22.15
CA VAL A 158 -61.12 -29.22 -21.35
C VAL A 158 -59.98 -29.66 -22.26
N ASN A 159 -60.22 -30.15 -23.47
CA ASN A 159 -59.16 -30.45 -24.43
C ASN A 159 -58.49 -29.17 -24.93
N GLU A 160 -59.26 -28.10 -25.16
CA GLU A 160 -58.73 -26.79 -25.56
C GLU A 160 -57.95 -26.13 -24.41
N HIS A 161 -58.49 -26.14 -23.19
CA HIS A 161 -57.78 -25.68 -21.99
C HIS A 161 -56.59 -26.58 -21.65
N SER A 162 -56.66 -27.89 -21.89
CA SER A 162 -55.55 -28.83 -21.69
C SER A 162 -54.43 -28.53 -22.69
N GLU A 163 -54.75 -28.25 -23.96
CA GLU A 163 -53.76 -27.82 -24.95
C GLU A 163 -53.20 -26.42 -24.65
N ILE A 164 -54.01 -25.49 -24.14
CA ILE A 164 -53.52 -24.18 -23.67
C ILE A 164 -52.62 -24.35 -22.44
N LEU A 165 -52.98 -25.19 -21.48
CA LEU A 165 -52.16 -25.52 -20.31
C LEU A 165 -50.88 -26.25 -20.71
N ARG A 166 -50.93 -27.16 -21.68
CA ARG A 166 -49.76 -27.87 -22.23
C ARG A 166 -48.82 -26.92 -22.95
N ARG A 167 -49.36 -26.01 -23.77
CA ARG A 167 -48.59 -24.91 -24.38
C ARG A 167 -48.02 -23.95 -23.35
N THR A 168 -48.71 -23.74 -22.23
CA THR A 168 -48.25 -22.88 -21.13
C THR A 168 -47.15 -23.58 -20.31
N ASP A 169 -47.27 -24.89 -20.07
CA ASP A 169 -46.23 -25.72 -19.44
C ASP A 169 -44.97 -25.78 -20.32
N ASP A 170 -45.13 -25.96 -21.63
CA ASP A 170 -44.00 -25.92 -22.59
C ASP A 170 -43.32 -24.55 -22.62
N LYS A 171 -44.09 -23.45 -22.58
CA LYS A 171 -43.54 -22.09 -22.42
C LYS A 171 -42.85 -21.92 -21.06
N MET A 172 -43.41 -22.45 -19.97
CA MET A 172 -42.80 -22.41 -18.64
C MET A 172 -41.50 -23.21 -18.59
N ARG A 173 -41.42 -24.39 -19.22
CA ARG A 173 -40.18 -25.17 -19.36
C ARG A 173 -39.15 -24.42 -20.19
N THR A 174 -39.58 -23.72 -21.23
CA THR A 174 -38.70 -22.88 -22.05
C THR A 174 -38.16 -21.68 -21.23
N ILE A 175 -39.01 -21.01 -20.44
CA ILE A 175 -38.60 -19.93 -19.53
C ILE A 175 -37.69 -20.46 -18.43
N HIS A 176 -37.97 -21.64 -17.89
CA HIS A 176 -37.15 -22.26 -16.85
C HIS A 176 -35.75 -22.61 -17.38
N SER A 177 -35.67 -23.24 -18.55
CA SER A 177 -34.38 -23.53 -19.21
C SER A 177 -33.63 -22.25 -19.60
N MET A 178 -34.32 -21.19 -20.03
CA MET A 178 -33.70 -19.89 -20.29
C MET A 178 -33.20 -19.22 -19.00
N THR A 179 -33.93 -19.34 -17.89
CA THR A 179 -33.49 -18.86 -16.58
C THR A 179 -32.26 -19.62 -16.11
N LEU A 180 -32.21 -20.94 -16.26
CA LEU A 180 -31.02 -21.75 -15.95
C LEU A 180 -29.83 -21.33 -16.81
N PHE A 181 -30.03 -21.17 -18.13
CA PHE A 181 -28.98 -20.71 -19.05
C PHE A 181 -28.46 -19.31 -18.70
N LEU A 182 -29.36 -18.37 -18.38
CA LEU A 182 -28.97 -17.02 -17.96
C LEU A 182 -28.24 -17.03 -16.63
N ASN A 183 -28.66 -17.86 -15.68
CA ASN A 183 -27.99 -18.01 -14.39
C ASN A 183 -26.59 -18.60 -14.55
N GLU A 184 -26.42 -19.62 -15.40
CA GLU A 184 -25.10 -20.18 -15.74
C GLU A 184 -24.20 -19.15 -16.44
N ARG A 185 -24.74 -18.38 -17.39
CA ARG A 185 -24.00 -17.32 -18.09
C ARG A 185 -23.61 -16.17 -17.17
N LEU A 186 -24.51 -15.76 -16.29
CA LEU A 186 -24.27 -14.71 -15.31
C LEU A 186 -23.22 -15.18 -14.29
N ALA A 187 -23.31 -16.41 -13.78
CA ALA A 187 -22.30 -17.00 -12.90
C ALA A 187 -20.93 -17.05 -13.59
N ALA A 188 -20.86 -17.48 -14.86
CA ALA A 188 -19.63 -17.48 -15.64
C ALA A 188 -19.06 -16.06 -15.85
N LEU A 189 -19.91 -15.07 -16.09
CA LEU A 189 -19.50 -13.67 -16.22
C LEU A 189 -18.98 -13.11 -14.90
N ILE A 190 -19.69 -13.36 -13.79
CA ILE A 190 -19.27 -12.96 -12.44
C ILE A 190 -17.91 -13.60 -12.14
N HIS A 191 -17.75 -14.90 -12.38
CA HIS A 191 -16.47 -15.58 -12.21
C HIS A 191 -15.37 -15.01 -13.10
N ALA A 192 -15.65 -14.65 -14.35
CA ALA A 192 -14.66 -14.04 -15.24
C ALA A 192 -14.25 -12.62 -14.80
N VAL A 193 -15.18 -11.85 -14.24
CA VAL A 193 -14.94 -10.51 -13.73
C VAL A 193 -14.18 -10.55 -12.40
N GLU A 194 -14.62 -11.37 -11.45
CA GLU A 194 -13.94 -11.62 -10.17
C GLU A 194 -12.52 -12.16 -10.38
N ALA A 195 -12.38 -13.09 -11.33
CA ALA A 195 -11.11 -13.61 -11.81
C ALA A 195 -10.16 -12.51 -12.26
N HIS A 196 -10.66 -11.58 -13.07
CA HIS A 196 -9.87 -10.50 -13.63
C HIS A 196 -9.33 -9.57 -12.54
N PHE A 197 -10.14 -9.25 -11.52
CA PHE A 197 -9.71 -8.41 -10.40
C PHE A 197 -8.58 -9.06 -9.60
N ILE A 198 -8.69 -10.35 -9.27
CA ILE A 198 -7.66 -11.07 -8.52
C ILE A 198 -6.35 -11.14 -9.33
N HIS A 199 -6.43 -11.49 -10.62
CA HIS A 199 -5.25 -11.57 -11.49
C HIS A 199 -4.52 -10.23 -11.56
N THR A 200 -5.23 -9.15 -11.88
CA THR A 200 -4.66 -7.80 -12.00
C THR A 200 -4.06 -7.33 -10.67
N SER A 201 -4.73 -7.61 -9.55
CA SER A 201 -4.21 -7.28 -8.21
C SER A 201 -2.89 -8.00 -7.92
N ILE A 202 -2.83 -9.31 -8.17
CA ILE A 202 -1.60 -10.10 -7.97
C ILE A 202 -0.48 -9.57 -8.87
N GLU A 203 -0.76 -9.30 -10.14
CA GLU A 203 0.23 -8.78 -11.08
C GLU A 203 0.77 -7.42 -10.62
N ASN A 204 -0.10 -6.50 -10.21
CA ASN A 204 0.29 -5.20 -9.68
C ASN A 204 1.16 -5.33 -8.42
N ILE A 205 0.76 -6.19 -7.46
CA ILE A 205 1.54 -6.44 -6.24
C ILE A 205 2.92 -7.02 -6.58
N MET A 206 2.99 -7.94 -7.54
CA MET A 206 4.25 -8.52 -8.01
C MET A 206 5.16 -7.48 -8.70
N LYS A 207 4.57 -6.43 -9.28
CA LYS A 207 5.26 -5.25 -9.84
C LYS A 207 5.57 -4.17 -8.79
N ASN A 208 5.36 -4.44 -7.50
CA ASN A 208 5.50 -3.50 -6.39
C ASN A 208 4.52 -2.31 -6.43
N ASN A 209 3.41 -2.44 -7.18
CA ASN A 209 2.29 -1.50 -7.18
C ASN A 209 1.23 -1.99 -6.18
N LEU A 210 1.39 -1.59 -4.93
CA LEU A 210 0.51 -1.98 -3.83
C LEU A 210 -0.91 -1.45 -4.05
N ASN A 211 -1.93 -2.29 -3.84
CA ASN A 211 -3.33 -1.94 -4.07
C ASN A 211 -4.26 -2.81 -3.19
N LEU A 212 -5.52 -2.41 -3.04
CA LEU A 212 -6.54 -3.15 -2.30
C LEU A 212 -7.65 -3.69 -3.20
N ASP A 213 -7.39 -3.75 -4.51
CA ASP A 213 -8.40 -4.08 -5.54
C ASP A 213 -8.85 -5.55 -5.48
N PHE A 214 -8.10 -6.41 -4.77
CA PHE A 214 -8.49 -7.79 -4.51
C PHE A 214 -9.61 -7.91 -3.48
N ILE A 215 -9.95 -6.84 -2.74
CA ILE A 215 -11.03 -6.85 -1.76
C ILE A 215 -12.36 -6.69 -2.49
N HIS A 216 -13.28 -7.63 -2.23
CA HIS A 216 -14.60 -7.57 -2.83
C HIS A 216 -15.36 -6.32 -2.34
N HIS A 217 -16.02 -5.60 -3.24
CA HIS A 217 -16.70 -4.32 -2.95
C HIS A 217 -17.71 -4.39 -1.79
N LYS A 218 -18.36 -5.54 -1.57
CA LYS A 218 -19.28 -5.76 -0.43
C LYS A 218 -18.57 -5.79 0.93
N ASP A 219 -17.33 -6.27 0.97
CA ASP A 219 -16.54 -6.35 2.19
C ASP A 219 -15.74 -5.06 2.43
N LEU A 220 -15.57 -4.24 1.40
CA LEU A 220 -14.75 -3.03 1.44
C LEU A 220 -15.10 -2.09 2.60
N PRO A 221 -16.37 -1.74 2.89
CA PRO A 221 -16.69 -0.85 4.01
C PRO A 221 -16.23 -1.40 5.36
N ARG A 222 -16.41 -2.71 5.58
CA ARG A 222 -15.97 -3.39 6.80
C ARG A 222 -14.45 -3.46 6.91
N VAL A 223 -13.76 -3.71 5.79
CA VAL A 223 -12.30 -3.71 5.79
C VAL A 223 -11.76 -2.31 6.08
N VAL A 224 -12.35 -1.28 5.47
CA VAL A 224 -12.02 0.12 5.74
C VAL A 224 -12.16 0.41 7.23
N GLU A 225 -13.31 0.10 7.84
CA GLU A 225 -13.56 0.28 9.28
C GLU A 225 -12.48 -0.39 10.15
N LEU A 226 -12.17 -1.67 9.90
CA LEU A 226 -11.14 -2.40 10.64
C LEU A 226 -9.74 -1.80 10.47
N ILE A 227 -9.41 -1.31 9.28
CA ILE A 227 -8.11 -0.66 9.04
C ILE A 227 -8.05 0.69 9.75
N VAL A 228 -9.10 1.51 9.66
CA VAL A 228 -9.18 2.81 10.34
C VAL A 228 -9.02 2.62 11.85
N GLU A 229 -9.78 1.71 12.43
CA GLU A 229 -9.72 1.39 13.87
C GLU A 229 -8.33 0.90 14.27
N ALA A 230 -7.74 -0.04 13.52
CA ALA A 230 -6.46 -0.62 13.88
C ALA A 230 -5.26 0.31 13.66
N THR A 231 -5.35 1.22 12.68
CA THR A 231 -4.29 2.19 12.37
C THR A 231 -4.36 3.48 13.18
N ASN A 232 -5.52 3.73 13.83
CA ASN A 232 -5.79 4.95 14.60
C ASN A 232 -5.56 6.23 13.78
N ILE A 233 -5.99 6.20 12.51
CA ILE A 233 -5.90 7.33 11.58
C ILE A 233 -7.28 7.96 11.45
N THR A 234 -7.30 9.28 11.43
CA THR A 234 -8.52 10.06 11.19
C THR A 234 -8.51 10.59 9.77
N PHE A 235 -9.67 10.54 9.12
CA PHE A 235 -9.90 11.09 7.80
C PHE A 235 -10.79 12.33 7.95
N ASP A 236 -10.45 13.41 7.24
CA ASP A 236 -11.32 14.58 7.20
C ASP A 236 -12.44 14.36 6.17
N ASP A 237 -13.69 14.28 6.63
CA ASP A 237 -14.87 14.08 5.80
C ASP A 237 -15.24 15.33 4.97
N SER A 238 -14.60 16.48 5.23
CA SER A 238 -14.97 17.78 4.65
C SER A 238 -14.76 17.87 3.13
N THR A 239 -13.97 16.98 2.54
CA THR A 239 -13.52 17.06 1.14
C THR A 239 -13.74 15.73 0.42
N SER A 240 -14.97 15.54 -0.05
CA SER A 240 -15.50 14.32 -0.68
C SER A 240 -14.87 13.88 -2.01
N SER A 241 -13.73 14.44 -2.43
CA SER A 241 -13.17 14.22 -3.76
C SER A 241 -12.35 12.92 -3.88
N ILE A 242 -11.75 12.43 -2.80
CA ILE A 242 -10.88 11.24 -2.84
C ILE A 242 -11.55 10.08 -2.09
N PRO A 243 -11.74 8.91 -2.73
CA PRO A 243 -12.28 7.73 -2.05
C PRO A 243 -11.38 7.30 -0.86
N ILE A 244 -11.99 6.97 0.29
CA ILE A 244 -11.28 6.53 1.51
C ILE A 244 -10.32 5.36 1.21
N ILE A 245 -10.69 4.45 0.30
CA ILE A 245 -9.83 3.32 -0.07
C ILE A 245 -8.52 3.76 -0.75
N ALA A 246 -8.54 4.86 -1.51
CA ALA A 246 -7.34 5.42 -2.12
C ALA A 246 -6.44 6.03 -1.05
N LEU A 247 -7.02 6.71 -0.05
CA LEU A 247 -6.29 7.23 1.11
C LEU A 247 -5.66 6.10 1.94
N ILE A 248 -6.41 5.04 2.23
CA ILE A 248 -5.89 3.85 2.93
C ILE A 248 -4.78 3.17 2.13
N SER A 249 -4.90 3.10 0.81
CA SER A 249 -3.88 2.51 -0.05
C SER A 249 -2.55 3.29 0.01
N LYS A 250 -2.57 4.60 0.26
CA LYS A 250 -1.36 5.40 0.49
C LYS A 250 -0.59 4.96 1.76
N LEU A 251 -1.25 4.30 2.71
CA LEU A 251 -0.61 3.77 3.94
C LEU A 251 0.04 2.40 3.75
N LEU A 252 -0.13 1.75 2.59
CA LEU A 252 0.47 0.45 2.33
C LEU A 252 1.99 0.58 2.25
N VAL A 253 2.66 -0.10 3.18
CA VAL A 253 4.12 -0.23 3.22
C VAL A 253 4.56 -1.42 2.38
N GLN A 254 3.81 -2.51 2.48
CA GLN A 254 4.13 -3.77 1.83
C GLN A 254 2.87 -4.62 1.66
N GLN A 255 2.89 -5.49 0.65
CA GLN A 255 1.95 -6.60 0.53
C GLN A 255 2.69 -7.89 0.24
N ARG A 256 2.15 -8.99 0.76
CA ARG A 256 2.66 -10.35 0.58
C ARG A 256 1.52 -11.25 0.15
N ILE A 257 1.83 -12.15 -0.77
CA ILE A 257 0.89 -13.16 -1.25
C ILE A 257 1.49 -14.53 -0.90
N ASP A 258 0.73 -15.33 -0.16
CA ASP A 258 1.09 -16.69 0.21
C ASP A 258 0.02 -17.67 -0.25
N PHE A 259 0.44 -18.90 -0.56
CA PHE A 259 -0.47 -20.00 -0.80
C PHE A 259 -0.29 -21.08 0.27
N ILE A 260 -1.40 -21.44 0.92
CA ILE A 260 -1.46 -22.47 1.95
C ILE A 260 -2.21 -23.68 1.39
N PRO A 261 -1.53 -24.78 1.02
CA PRO A 261 -2.21 -25.97 0.50
C PRO A 261 -3.07 -26.64 1.57
N VAL A 262 -4.23 -27.19 1.18
CA VAL A 262 -5.02 -28.04 2.07
C VAL A 262 -4.41 -29.45 2.14
N LYS A 263 -4.40 -30.05 3.32
CA LYS A 263 -3.86 -31.42 3.52
C LYS A 263 -4.73 -32.48 2.84
N SER A 264 -6.04 -32.27 2.82
CA SER A 264 -7.02 -33.13 2.16
C SER A 264 -7.90 -32.27 1.26
N MET A 265 -8.10 -32.73 0.02
CA MET A 265 -9.01 -32.06 -0.92
C MET A 265 -10.43 -32.10 -0.36
N GLN A 266 -11.02 -30.92 -0.23
CA GLN A 266 -12.43 -30.78 0.10
C GLN A 266 -13.17 -30.49 -1.21
N LYS A 267 -14.13 -31.35 -1.54
CA LYS A 267 -14.99 -31.16 -2.71
C LYS A 267 -16.13 -30.23 -2.32
N THR A 268 -16.21 -29.07 -2.95
CA THR A 268 -17.35 -28.15 -2.88
C THR A 268 -18.19 -28.28 -4.15
N GLU A 269 -19.34 -27.64 -4.16
CA GLU A 269 -20.17 -27.53 -5.38
C GLU A 269 -19.41 -26.85 -6.52
N SER A 270 -18.48 -25.95 -6.18
CA SER A 270 -17.61 -25.20 -7.09
C SER A 270 -16.32 -25.91 -7.52
N GLY A 271 -16.07 -27.15 -7.06
CA GLY A 271 -14.89 -27.94 -7.44
C GLY A 271 -14.03 -28.41 -6.27
N ASN A 272 -12.80 -28.86 -6.56
CA ASN A 272 -11.88 -29.31 -5.52
C ASN A 272 -11.09 -28.12 -4.97
N ILE A 273 -11.24 -27.82 -3.68
CA ILE A 273 -10.38 -26.83 -3.01
C ILE A 273 -8.95 -27.41 -2.94
N ILE A 274 -8.01 -26.71 -3.54
CA ILE A 274 -6.59 -27.07 -3.58
C ILE A 274 -5.77 -26.35 -2.51
N GLY A 275 -6.27 -25.24 -1.97
CA GLY A 275 -5.58 -24.47 -0.95
C GLY A 275 -6.29 -23.16 -0.61
N LYS A 276 -5.58 -22.28 0.06
CA LYS A 276 -6.00 -20.92 0.41
C LYS A 276 -4.96 -19.94 -0.10
N LEU A 277 -5.38 -18.96 -0.89
CA LEU A 277 -4.56 -17.82 -1.29
C LEU A 277 -4.73 -16.72 -0.23
N VAL A 278 -3.63 -16.28 0.35
CA VAL A 278 -3.59 -15.37 1.48
C VAL A 278 -2.88 -14.08 1.06
N PHE A 279 -3.59 -12.96 1.11
CA PHE A 279 -3.04 -11.62 0.90
C PHE A 279 -2.83 -10.97 2.26
N THR A 280 -1.58 -10.73 2.63
CA THR A 280 -1.23 -10.01 3.85
C THR A 280 -0.75 -8.61 3.48
N SER A 281 -1.49 -7.60 3.92
CA SER A 281 -1.18 -6.18 3.73
C SER A 281 -0.62 -5.58 5.00
N PHE A 282 0.43 -4.78 4.88
CA PHE A 282 1.12 -4.12 5.97
C PHE A 282 0.89 -2.61 5.85
N PHE A 283 0.20 -2.03 6.82
CA PHE A 283 -0.16 -0.63 6.86
C PHE A 283 0.70 0.11 7.88
N ALA A 284 1.13 1.31 7.49
CA ALA A 284 1.69 2.30 8.40
C ALA A 284 0.58 2.77 9.35
N ALA A 285 0.87 2.76 10.65
CA ALA A 285 -0.06 3.09 11.72
C ALA A 285 0.60 3.98 12.76
N SER A 286 -0.21 4.83 13.39
CA SER A 286 0.24 5.74 14.44
C SER A 286 -0.16 5.21 15.81
N ASP A 287 0.77 5.22 16.76
CA ASP A 287 0.42 4.99 18.17
C ASP A 287 -0.33 6.21 18.73
N ILE A 288 -1.34 5.97 19.59
CA ILE A 288 -2.13 7.00 20.27
C ILE A 288 -1.22 7.92 21.10
N ASN A 289 -0.12 7.38 21.61
CA ASN A 289 0.83 8.11 22.45
C ASN A 289 1.87 8.93 21.66
N GLN A 290 1.82 8.93 20.32
CA GLN A 290 2.75 9.75 19.53
C GLN A 290 2.43 11.25 19.66
N PRO A 291 3.47 12.11 19.63
CA PRO A 291 3.26 13.54 19.55
C PRO A 291 2.51 13.89 18.27
N THR A 292 1.66 14.91 18.38
CA THR A 292 0.91 15.44 17.24
C THR A 292 1.61 16.71 16.75
N PHE A 293 1.92 16.75 15.46
CA PHE A 293 2.57 17.87 14.81
C PHE A 293 1.54 18.67 14.03
N LEU A 294 1.67 19.99 14.07
CA LEU A 294 0.93 20.92 13.24
C LEU A 294 1.65 21.08 11.92
N ILE A 295 1.00 20.73 10.81
CA ILE A 295 1.64 20.75 9.49
C ILE A 295 1.44 22.09 8.80
N TYR A 296 2.53 22.58 8.22
CA TYR A 296 2.59 23.80 7.42
C TYR A 296 3.22 23.48 6.06
N GLU A 297 2.54 23.89 4.99
CA GLU A 297 3.12 23.91 3.65
C GLU A 297 4.00 25.15 3.50
N LEU A 298 5.24 24.97 3.03
CA LEU A 298 6.16 26.06 2.79
C LEU A 298 6.20 26.40 1.30
N VAL A 299 5.91 27.67 1.01
CA VAL A 299 5.88 28.19 -0.36
C VAL A 299 7.04 29.18 -0.55
N PRO A 300 8.16 28.78 -1.16
CA PRO A 300 9.27 29.69 -1.42
C PRO A 300 8.93 30.65 -2.56
N ILE A 301 8.56 31.89 -2.21
CA ILE A 301 8.22 32.94 -3.19
C ILE A 301 9.52 33.43 -3.87
N PRO A 302 9.61 33.40 -5.22
CA PRO A 302 10.76 33.96 -5.91
C PRO A 302 10.88 35.47 -5.69
N PHE A 303 12.10 35.98 -5.60
CA PHE A 303 12.37 37.41 -5.43
C PHE A 303 13.55 37.86 -6.30
N LYS A 304 13.68 39.17 -6.46
CA LYS A 304 14.74 39.78 -7.27
C LYS A 304 16.03 39.90 -6.45
N HIS A 305 17.11 39.30 -6.95
CA HIS A 305 18.44 39.42 -6.36
C HIS A 305 19.43 39.86 -7.45
N GLY A 306 19.79 41.15 -7.43
CA GLY A 306 20.52 41.80 -8.52
C GLY A 306 19.72 41.78 -9.84
N PRO A 307 20.29 41.31 -10.96
CA PRO A 307 19.57 41.22 -12.24
C PRO A 307 18.69 39.97 -12.34
N ASN A 308 18.87 38.98 -11.46
CA ASN A 308 18.26 37.67 -11.58
C ASN A 308 17.05 37.52 -10.66
N ARG A 309 16.08 36.71 -11.08
CA ARG A 309 15.03 36.22 -10.19
C ARG A 309 15.45 34.89 -9.60
N VAL A 310 15.42 34.79 -8.28
CA VAL A 310 15.88 33.63 -7.53
C VAL A 310 14.82 33.22 -6.53
N ARG A 311 14.89 31.98 -6.05
CA ARG A 311 14.10 31.52 -4.90
C ARG A 311 15.01 30.83 -3.89
N LEU A 312 14.55 30.68 -2.67
CA LEU A 312 15.26 29.89 -1.66
C LEU A 312 15.35 28.44 -2.14
N ALA A 313 16.58 27.94 -2.25
CA ALA A 313 16.88 26.59 -2.68
C ALA A 313 16.74 25.61 -1.52
N GLN A 314 16.40 24.35 -1.84
CA GLN A 314 16.39 23.25 -0.87
C GLN A 314 15.46 23.47 0.34
N MET A 315 14.45 24.32 0.21
CA MET A 315 13.41 24.47 1.24
C MET A 315 12.54 23.19 1.27
N PRO A 316 12.22 22.64 2.45
CA PRO A 316 11.30 21.52 2.54
C PRO A 316 9.92 21.97 2.05
N ALA A 317 9.15 21.04 1.47
CA ALA A 317 7.79 21.31 1.00
C ALA A 317 6.82 21.45 2.18
N PHE A 318 7.00 20.64 3.21
CA PHE A 318 6.20 20.68 4.43
C PHE A 318 7.08 20.66 5.67
N ILE A 319 6.61 21.31 6.72
CA ILE A 319 7.16 21.18 8.08
C ILE A 319 6.03 20.80 9.03
N GLY A 320 6.36 20.01 10.04
CA GLY A 320 5.48 19.72 11.16
C GLY A 320 6.11 20.22 12.43
N ILE A 321 5.36 20.93 13.26
CA ILE A 321 5.84 21.47 14.54
C ILE A 321 4.99 20.89 15.67
N ASP A 322 5.63 20.26 16.64
CA ASP A 322 4.99 19.86 17.89
C ASP A 322 4.91 21.08 18.82
N PRO A 323 3.71 21.59 19.15
CA PRO A 323 3.58 22.79 19.96
C PRO A 323 4.01 22.59 21.42
N GLN A 324 4.05 21.35 21.92
CA GLN A 324 4.38 21.05 23.32
C GLN A 324 5.89 20.91 23.51
N THR A 325 6.55 20.20 22.59
CA THR A 325 7.98 19.88 22.71
C THR A 325 8.88 20.73 21.83
N LEU A 326 8.31 21.54 20.93
CA LEU A 326 9.01 22.31 19.89
C LEU A 326 9.87 21.45 18.96
N GLN A 327 9.62 20.14 18.92
CA GLN A 327 10.21 19.24 17.94
C GLN A 327 9.62 19.49 16.57
N PHE A 328 10.38 19.17 15.53
CA PHE A 328 9.92 19.34 14.16
C PHE A 328 10.27 18.15 13.27
N VAL A 329 9.46 18.03 12.23
CA VAL A 329 9.61 17.08 11.13
C VAL A 329 9.55 17.86 9.83
N ARG A 330 10.22 17.37 8.78
CA ARG A 330 10.27 18.03 7.48
C ARG A 330 10.14 17.02 6.37
N TRP A 331 9.45 17.41 5.31
CA TRP A 331 9.31 16.61 4.10
C TRP A 331 9.87 17.38 2.92
N SER A 332 10.69 16.70 2.12
CA SER A 332 10.95 17.11 0.74
C SER A 332 9.68 16.98 -0.12
N THR A 333 9.70 17.57 -1.31
CA THR A 333 8.61 17.44 -2.27
C THR A 333 8.36 15.97 -2.62
N GLU A 334 9.42 15.17 -2.77
CA GLU A 334 9.34 13.75 -3.11
C GLU A 334 8.72 12.90 -2.00
N GLU A 335 9.17 13.08 -0.75
CA GLU A 335 8.64 12.37 0.42
C GLU A 335 7.16 12.72 0.63
N ALA A 336 6.79 13.98 0.46
CA ALA A 336 5.42 14.46 0.64
C ALA A 336 4.44 13.99 -0.44
N ARG A 337 4.89 13.51 -1.62
CA ARG A 337 3.98 13.03 -2.69
C ARG A 337 3.08 11.88 -2.26
N SER A 338 3.55 11.07 -1.32
CA SER A 338 2.77 9.95 -0.78
C SER A 338 1.81 10.37 0.33
N CYS A 339 1.93 11.60 0.83
CA CYS A 339 1.19 12.13 1.95
C CYS A 339 0.05 13.04 1.49
N ASP A 340 -1.04 13.04 2.24
CA ASP A 340 -2.18 13.92 2.00
C ASP A 340 -2.58 14.57 3.32
N PHE A 341 -1.78 15.54 3.77
CA PHE A 341 -1.93 16.11 5.11
C PHE A 341 -3.25 16.84 5.31
N THR A 342 -3.94 17.25 4.24
CA THR A 342 -5.26 17.87 4.37
C THR A 342 -6.35 16.84 4.66
N LEU A 343 -6.16 15.58 4.24
CA LEU A 343 -7.18 14.54 4.34
C LEU A 343 -6.89 13.50 5.42
N MET A 344 -5.62 13.36 5.81
CA MET A 344 -5.15 12.27 6.67
C MET A 344 -4.23 12.79 7.77
N SER A 345 -4.43 12.28 8.98
CA SER A 345 -3.58 12.59 10.13
C SER A 345 -2.27 11.81 10.19
N SER A 346 -1.97 10.96 9.20
CA SER A 346 -0.69 10.25 9.14
C SER A 346 -0.30 9.93 7.70
N CYS A 347 0.98 9.61 7.52
CA CYS A 347 1.56 9.26 6.24
C CYS A 347 2.45 8.02 6.38
N ARG A 348 2.55 7.24 5.30
CA ARG A 348 3.42 6.06 5.21
C ARG A 348 4.87 6.37 5.54
N GLU A 349 5.37 7.49 5.01
CA GLU A 349 6.75 7.92 5.20
C GLU A 349 6.80 8.89 6.37
N THR A 350 7.44 8.46 7.45
CA THR A 350 7.69 9.28 8.64
C THR A 350 9.13 9.77 8.61
N PRO A 351 9.38 11.07 8.38
CA PRO A 351 10.72 11.63 8.43
C PRO A 351 11.29 11.54 9.84
N ALA A 352 12.61 11.71 9.94
CA ALA A 352 13.27 11.79 11.24
C ALA A 352 12.77 13.01 12.04
N ILE A 353 12.31 12.75 13.26
CA ILE A 353 11.95 13.79 14.24
C ILE A 353 13.24 14.44 14.74
N ARG A 354 13.31 15.76 14.67
CA ARG A 354 14.47 16.55 15.07
C ARG A 354 14.10 17.45 16.26
N LYS A 355 15.05 17.58 17.19
CA LYS A 355 14.92 18.45 18.37
C LYS A 355 15.46 19.86 18.10
N ASP A 356 16.53 19.94 17.31
CA ASP A 356 17.26 21.19 17.12
C ASP A 356 17.04 21.70 15.68
N LEU A 357 16.43 22.89 15.58
CA LEU A 357 16.31 23.65 14.32
C LEU A 357 17.63 24.36 13.97
N GLU A 358 18.61 24.29 14.87
CA GLU A 358 19.92 24.93 14.73
C GLU A 358 20.58 24.47 13.40
N ASP A 359 21.17 25.45 12.69
CA ASP A 359 21.85 25.30 11.39
C ASP A 359 20.97 25.13 10.12
N ASN A 360 19.67 25.38 10.18
CA ASN A 360 18.84 25.39 8.97
C ASN A 360 18.41 26.81 8.54
N CYS A 361 18.23 26.99 7.23
CA CYS A 361 17.78 28.25 6.64
C CYS A 361 16.45 28.73 7.25
N LEU A 362 15.51 27.81 7.50
CA LEU A 362 14.20 28.14 8.06
C LEU A 362 14.31 28.74 9.47
N TYR A 363 15.17 28.21 10.32
CA TYR A 363 15.44 28.73 11.66
C TYR A 363 16.01 30.14 11.59
N GLN A 364 16.92 30.38 10.65
CA GLN A 364 17.47 31.72 10.44
C GLN A 364 16.39 32.72 10.02
N ILE A 365 15.46 32.30 9.16
CA ILE A 365 14.30 33.11 8.75
C ILE A 365 13.38 33.39 9.94
N LEU A 366 13.03 32.37 10.73
CA LEU A 366 12.09 32.50 11.85
C LEU A 366 12.67 33.35 13.01
N THR A 367 13.99 33.36 13.18
CA THR A 367 14.69 34.14 14.22
C THR A 367 15.19 35.50 13.73
N ASP A 368 14.97 35.84 12.46
CA ASP A 368 15.54 37.01 11.80
C ASP A 368 17.06 37.14 11.97
N SER A 369 17.75 35.99 12.04
CA SER A 369 19.21 35.94 12.11
C SER A 369 19.82 35.99 10.71
N PRO A 370 21.13 36.31 10.57
CA PRO A 370 21.78 36.37 9.27
C PRO A 370 21.61 35.06 8.49
N LEU A 371 21.14 35.15 7.25
CA LEU A 371 20.76 34.01 6.39
C LEU A 371 21.96 33.25 5.79
N SER A 372 22.99 32.96 6.61
CA SER A 372 24.23 32.29 6.19
C SER A 372 24.06 30.85 5.74
N SER A 373 23.01 30.16 6.21
CA SER A 373 22.68 28.77 5.90
C SER A 373 21.68 28.64 4.75
N CYS A 374 21.07 29.76 4.34
CA CYS A 374 20.18 29.81 3.20
C CYS A 374 20.96 29.82 1.89
N ARG A 375 20.43 29.14 0.88
CA ARG A 375 20.95 29.17 -0.49
C ARG A 375 19.86 29.63 -1.42
N VAL A 376 20.23 30.20 -2.55
CA VAL A 376 19.28 30.58 -3.60
C VAL A 376 19.59 29.89 -4.91
N GLU A 377 18.54 29.59 -5.66
CA GLU A 377 18.60 29.01 -7.00
C GLU A 377 17.85 29.92 -7.99
N ALA A 378 18.24 29.86 -9.26
CA ALA A 378 17.59 30.65 -10.31
C ALA A 378 16.14 30.18 -10.53
N PHE A 379 15.23 31.13 -10.74
CA PHE A 379 13.84 30.86 -11.09
C PHE A 379 13.55 31.32 -12.52
N SER A 380 13.18 30.40 -13.40
CA SER A 380 13.11 30.63 -14.86
C SER A 380 11.81 31.24 -15.34
N ASP A 381 10.68 30.96 -14.69
CA ASP A 381 9.38 31.31 -15.26
C ASP A 381 9.19 32.83 -15.30
N SER A 382 8.40 33.35 -16.23
CA SER A 382 8.21 34.79 -16.36
C SER A 382 7.37 35.39 -15.23
N VAL A 383 6.48 34.59 -14.64
CA VAL A 383 5.53 34.97 -13.59
C VAL A 383 5.37 33.80 -12.62
N PHE A 384 5.36 34.08 -11.32
CA PHE A 384 4.97 33.15 -10.26
C PHE A 384 3.70 33.67 -9.60
N ILE A 385 2.68 32.82 -9.48
CA ILE A 385 1.42 33.11 -8.82
C ILE A 385 1.09 31.94 -7.90
N HIS A 386 0.83 32.23 -6.63
CA HIS A 386 0.41 31.22 -5.67
C HIS A 386 -0.59 31.81 -4.68
N ARG A 387 -1.56 31.02 -4.23
CA ARG A 387 -2.57 31.46 -3.27
C ARG A 387 -2.12 31.14 -1.85
N ILE A 388 -2.12 32.13 -0.96
CA ILE A 388 -1.81 31.99 0.46
C ILE A 388 -3.00 32.53 1.26
N GLY A 389 -3.89 31.64 1.69
CA GLY A 389 -5.14 32.02 2.36
C GLY A 389 -6.02 32.88 1.45
N GLN A 390 -6.25 34.13 1.85
CA GLN A 390 -7.02 35.13 1.10
C GLN A 390 -6.16 36.02 0.17
N HIS A 391 -4.84 35.82 0.16
CA HIS A 391 -3.91 36.62 -0.64
C HIS A 391 -3.37 35.83 -1.82
N TRP A 392 -3.02 36.54 -2.88
CA TRP A 392 -2.18 36.07 -3.97
C TRP A 392 -0.74 36.52 -3.74
N ALA A 393 0.19 35.57 -3.66
CA ALA A 393 1.61 35.82 -3.79
C ALA A 393 1.98 35.88 -5.25
N VAL A 394 2.49 37.05 -5.68
CA VAL A 394 2.85 37.32 -7.06
C VAL A 394 4.33 37.70 -7.12
N SER A 395 5.06 37.08 -8.05
CA SER A 395 6.44 37.45 -8.34
C SER A 395 6.72 37.51 -9.84
N THR A 396 7.31 38.61 -10.28
CA THR A 396 7.59 38.97 -11.68
C THR A 396 8.99 39.55 -11.82
N ASN A 397 9.48 39.72 -13.06
CA ASN A 397 10.84 40.25 -13.31
C ASN A 397 10.96 41.77 -13.11
N SER A 398 9.84 42.48 -13.24
CA SER A 398 9.76 43.94 -13.19
C SER A 398 8.42 44.34 -12.61
N THR A 399 8.26 45.63 -12.29
CA THR A 399 6.94 46.18 -12.02
C THR A 399 5.98 45.85 -13.18
N THR A 400 4.72 45.55 -12.85
CA THR A 400 3.69 45.17 -13.82
C THR A 400 2.45 46.01 -13.58
N LYS A 401 1.81 46.52 -14.65
CA LYS A 401 0.57 47.27 -14.54
C LYS A 401 -0.62 46.32 -14.57
N CYS A 402 -1.61 46.63 -13.76
CA CYS A 402 -2.79 45.81 -13.58
C CYS A 402 -4.05 46.65 -13.48
N HIS A 403 -5.16 46.08 -13.88
CA HIS A 403 -6.46 46.71 -13.91
C HIS A 403 -7.45 45.84 -13.13
N SER A 404 -8.12 46.44 -12.14
CA SER A 404 -9.16 45.75 -11.38
C SER A 404 -10.45 45.69 -12.19
N VAL A 405 -10.82 44.51 -12.67
CA VAL A 405 -12.02 44.28 -13.48
C VAL A 405 -13.11 43.66 -12.61
N LYS A 406 -14.28 44.32 -12.53
CA LYS A 406 -15.47 43.73 -11.93
C LYS A 406 -15.96 42.57 -12.79
N THR A 407 -15.99 41.38 -12.22
CA THR A 407 -16.51 40.15 -12.82
C THR A 407 -18.04 40.15 -12.78
N SER A 408 -18.70 41.17 -13.37
CA SER A 408 -20.14 41.14 -13.56
C SER A 408 -20.45 40.33 -14.81
N ASN A 409 -21.16 39.19 -14.65
CA ASN A 409 -21.70 38.29 -15.69
C ASN A 409 -20.94 38.27 -17.05
N MET A 410 -20.34 37.12 -17.39
CA MET A 410 -19.43 36.84 -18.52
C MET A 410 -19.82 37.34 -19.93
N GLU A 411 -20.98 37.98 -20.12
CA GLU A 411 -21.50 38.37 -21.44
C GLU A 411 -21.24 39.83 -21.85
N GLN A 412 -20.78 40.72 -20.96
CA GLN A 412 -20.46 42.11 -21.35
C GLN A 412 -19.08 42.58 -20.85
N HIS A 413 -18.03 42.20 -21.58
CA HIS A 413 -16.67 42.74 -21.41
C HIS A 413 -16.54 44.15 -22.00
N ARG A 414 -17.22 45.14 -21.42
CA ARG A 414 -16.77 46.52 -21.55
C ARG A 414 -15.98 46.88 -20.30
N ILE A 415 -14.66 46.99 -20.48
CA ILE A 415 -13.72 47.53 -19.50
C ILE A 415 -14.06 49.02 -19.34
N THR A 416 -15.02 49.35 -18.49
CA THR A 416 -15.35 50.74 -18.16
C THR A 416 -14.60 51.13 -16.88
N ASP A 417 -13.69 52.08 -17.01
CA ASP A 417 -12.96 52.80 -15.94
C ASP A 417 -12.49 51.93 -14.77
N THR A 418 -11.37 51.24 -14.98
CA THR A 418 -10.71 50.45 -13.94
C THR A 418 -9.49 51.20 -13.42
N ALA A 419 -9.41 51.38 -12.11
CA ALA A 419 -8.24 51.96 -11.47
C ALA A 419 -7.00 51.12 -11.85
N GLU A 420 -6.00 51.77 -12.43
CA GLU A 420 -4.70 51.16 -12.71
C GLU A 420 -3.94 51.00 -11.39
N ILE A 421 -3.50 49.78 -11.11
CA ILE A 421 -2.68 49.41 -9.96
C ILE A 421 -1.33 48.97 -10.52
N THR A 422 -0.24 49.53 -10.02
CA THR A 422 1.11 49.07 -10.37
C THR A 422 1.60 48.10 -9.31
N LEU A 423 1.85 46.85 -9.71
CA LEU A 423 2.40 45.83 -8.83
C LEU A 423 3.94 45.87 -8.85
N PRO A 424 4.59 45.81 -7.67
CA PRO A 424 6.03 45.65 -7.58
C PRO A 424 6.44 44.25 -8.04
N PRO A 425 7.75 44.00 -8.25
CA PRO A 425 8.25 42.69 -8.68
C PRO A 425 7.84 41.54 -7.76
N VAL A 426 7.62 41.78 -6.46
CA VAL A 426 7.14 40.77 -5.50
C VAL A 426 6.09 41.41 -4.61
N ALA A 427 4.89 40.84 -4.54
CA ALA A 427 3.77 41.38 -3.78
C ALA A 427 2.89 40.29 -3.16
N LEU A 428 2.23 40.61 -2.05
CA LEU A 428 1.01 39.92 -1.60
C LEU A 428 -0.19 40.83 -1.87
N ILE A 429 -1.24 40.29 -2.47
CA ILE A 429 -2.40 41.08 -2.92
C ILE A 429 -3.68 40.36 -2.54
N THR A 430 -4.62 41.06 -1.94
CA THR A 430 -5.99 40.57 -1.72
C THR A 430 -6.87 41.00 -2.89
N THR A 431 -7.59 40.05 -3.49
CA THR A 431 -8.61 40.34 -4.50
C THR A 431 -9.99 40.15 -3.88
N VAL A 432 -10.78 41.21 -3.81
CA VAL A 432 -12.16 41.20 -3.29
C VAL A 432 -13.07 40.38 -4.22
N ASP A 433 -14.03 39.60 -3.69
CA ASP A 433 -14.96 38.66 -4.36
C ASP A 433 -15.34 38.94 -5.81
N THR A 434 -15.64 40.19 -6.11
CA THR A 434 -16.21 40.60 -7.39
C THR A 434 -15.16 41.19 -8.33
N ASN A 435 -13.95 41.47 -7.85
CA ASN A 435 -12.89 42.12 -8.59
C ASN A 435 -11.78 41.11 -8.91
N SER A 436 -11.60 40.86 -10.19
CA SER A 436 -10.42 40.16 -10.70
C SER A 436 -9.36 41.17 -11.09
N LEU A 437 -8.08 40.79 -11.03
CA LEU A 437 -6.98 41.65 -11.44
C LEU A 437 -6.42 41.17 -12.79
N VAL A 438 -6.56 41.99 -13.82
CA VAL A 438 -5.98 41.74 -15.15
C VAL A 438 -4.67 42.50 -15.26
N CYS A 439 -3.55 41.79 -15.32
CA CYS A 439 -2.22 42.35 -15.46
C CYS A 439 -1.68 42.13 -16.87
N ASP A 440 -0.66 42.90 -17.28
CA ASP A 440 -0.08 42.82 -18.63
C ASP A 440 0.29 41.39 -19.07
N ARG A 441 0.62 40.50 -18.13
CA ARG A 441 1.14 39.14 -18.40
C ARG A 441 0.34 38.01 -17.77
N PHE A 442 -0.62 38.30 -16.90
CA PHE A 442 -1.34 37.28 -16.13
C PHE A 442 -2.66 37.81 -15.60
N TYR A 443 -3.50 36.90 -15.10
CA TYR A 443 -4.81 37.20 -14.57
C TYR A 443 -4.94 36.57 -13.17
N LEU A 444 -5.39 37.36 -12.20
CA LEU A 444 -5.73 36.89 -10.85
C LEU A 444 -7.25 36.90 -10.70
N PRO A 445 -7.91 35.74 -10.54
CA PRO A 445 -9.33 35.71 -10.29
C PRO A 445 -9.65 36.27 -8.89
N GLY A 446 -10.82 36.88 -8.76
CA GLY A 446 -11.38 37.26 -7.45
C GLY A 446 -11.49 36.07 -6.52
N LEU A 447 -11.16 36.25 -5.24
CA LEU A 447 -11.21 35.20 -4.23
C LEU A 447 -12.43 35.39 -3.33
N PRO A 448 -13.17 34.32 -2.98
CA PRO A 448 -14.25 34.41 -2.00
C PRO A 448 -13.73 34.91 -0.64
N ILE A 449 -14.34 35.98 -0.09
CA ILE A 449 -14.04 36.68 1.17
C ILE A 449 -14.35 35.76 2.36
N LYS A 450 -15.07 34.66 2.13
CA LYS A 450 -15.46 33.75 3.21
C LYS A 450 -14.30 32.88 3.70
N LEU A 451 -13.99 33.08 5.00
CA LEU A 451 -13.36 32.15 5.96
C LEU A 451 -12.00 31.56 5.56
N GLY A 452 -11.11 32.39 5.01
CA GLY A 452 -9.68 32.07 5.02
C GLY A 452 -9.08 32.29 6.41
N ALA A 453 -8.05 31.50 6.77
CA ALA A 453 -7.23 31.81 7.95
C ALA A 453 -6.60 33.21 7.79
N THR A 454 -6.58 34.01 8.85
CA THR A 454 -5.90 35.30 8.87
C THR A 454 -4.42 35.08 8.54
N VAL A 455 -3.92 35.76 7.51
CA VAL A 455 -2.50 35.71 7.18
C VAL A 455 -1.77 36.70 8.08
N SER A 456 -0.76 36.22 8.79
CA SER A 456 0.10 37.05 9.62
C SER A 456 1.47 37.15 9.00
N LEU A 457 2.04 38.34 9.03
CA LEU A 457 3.38 38.62 8.57
C LEU A 457 4.34 38.58 9.77
N ILE A 458 5.39 37.77 9.66
CA ILE A 458 6.44 37.69 10.67
C ILE A 458 7.61 38.53 10.18
N GLN A 459 7.94 39.60 10.92
CA GLN A 459 9.06 40.49 10.61
C GLN A 459 9.74 40.95 11.92
N ASN A 460 11.07 40.92 11.97
CA ASN A 460 11.84 41.35 13.15
C ASN A 460 11.38 40.68 14.45
N SER A 461 11.07 39.37 14.40
CA SER A 461 10.47 38.60 15.51
C SER A 461 9.09 39.07 16.00
N THR A 462 8.42 39.97 15.28
CA THR A 462 7.05 40.41 15.55
C THR A 462 6.07 39.74 14.59
N VAL A 463 4.87 39.39 15.07
CA VAL A 463 3.78 38.80 14.27
C VAL A 463 2.71 39.87 14.11
N ASN A 464 2.59 40.42 12.91
CA ASN A 464 1.63 41.47 12.60
C ASN A 464 0.50 40.90 11.71
N PRO A 465 -0.78 41.13 12.03
CA PRO A 465 -1.86 40.78 11.12
C PRO A 465 -1.76 41.63 9.85
N ILE A 466 -2.08 41.04 8.70
CA ILE A 466 -2.16 41.76 7.43
C ILE A 466 -3.56 42.37 7.32
N GLU A 467 -3.65 43.68 7.54
CA GLU A 467 -4.89 44.45 7.35
C GLU A 467 -4.95 45.13 5.97
N GLU A 468 -3.80 45.30 5.32
CA GLU A 468 -3.70 45.96 4.02
C GLU A 468 -4.04 44.99 2.87
N ASP A 469 -4.81 45.47 1.90
CA ASP A 469 -5.15 44.71 0.67
C ASP A 469 -3.92 44.45 -0.22
N PHE A 470 -2.80 45.13 0.06
CA PHE A 470 -1.60 45.11 -0.75
C PHE A 470 -0.36 45.24 0.12
N ILE A 471 0.60 44.33 -0.05
CA ILE A 471 1.92 44.40 0.61
C ILE A 471 3.01 44.33 -0.45
N ASP A 472 3.88 45.35 -0.46
CA ASP A 472 5.09 45.39 -1.26
C ASP A 472 6.22 44.60 -0.60
N LEU A 473 6.25 43.29 -0.84
CA LEU A 473 7.32 42.41 -0.37
C LEU A 473 8.69 42.79 -0.96
N HIS A 474 8.74 43.40 -2.15
CA HIS A 474 10.00 43.79 -2.78
C HIS A 474 10.71 44.88 -1.98
N SER A 475 9.98 45.92 -1.58
CA SER A 475 10.50 46.99 -0.71
C SER A 475 10.92 46.44 0.65
N MET A 476 10.12 45.56 1.26
CA MET A 476 10.44 44.94 2.55
C MET A 476 11.74 44.12 2.50
N ILE A 477 11.93 43.31 1.45
CA ILE A 477 13.16 42.53 1.24
C ILE A 477 14.34 43.47 1.00
N GLY A 478 14.16 44.53 0.19
CA GLY A 478 15.21 45.49 -0.14
C GLY A 478 15.72 46.30 1.06
N ASN A 479 14.84 46.59 2.02
CA ASN A 479 15.17 47.36 3.22
C ASN A 479 15.76 46.48 4.34
N ASN A 480 15.68 45.15 4.24
CA ASN A 480 16.20 44.24 5.27
C ASN A 480 17.71 44.00 5.09
N THR A 481 18.52 44.47 6.03
CA THR A 481 19.97 44.33 6.01
C THR A 481 20.47 42.90 6.29
N HIS A 482 19.63 42.04 6.88
CA HIS A 482 19.97 40.64 7.18
C HIS A 482 20.08 39.75 5.92
N TRP A 483 19.58 40.22 4.77
CA TRP A 483 19.49 39.45 3.52
C TRP A 483 20.69 39.63 2.57
N ALA A 484 21.64 40.51 2.90
CA ALA A 484 22.64 41.01 1.96
C ALA A 484 23.70 39.97 1.48
N LYS A 485 23.71 38.73 1.99
CA LYS A 485 24.75 37.72 1.68
C LYS A 485 24.21 36.31 1.48
N LEU A 486 23.16 36.16 0.68
CA LEU A 486 22.71 34.84 0.28
C LEU A 486 23.68 34.22 -0.75
N PRO A 487 24.36 33.09 -0.45
CA PRO A 487 25.19 32.40 -1.43
C PRO A 487 24.33 31.91 -2.60
N TYR A 488 24.69 32.35 -3.81
CA TYR A 488 24.04 31.96 -5.06
C TYR A 488 24.57 30.61 -5.55
N ILE A 489 23.69 29.65 -5.82
CA ILE A 489 24.04 28.41 -6.51
C ILE A 489 23.92 28.69 -8.02
N PRO A 490 25.04 28.75 -8.77
CA PRO A 490 24.99 28.96 -10.20
C PRO A 490 24.38 27.74 -10.91
N SER A 491 23.68 28.00 -12.02
CA SER A 491 22.88 27.00 -12.74
C SER A 491 23.69 25.79 -13.22
N ASN A 492 24.97 25.97 -13.53
CA ASN A 492 25.88 24.88 -13.87
C ASN A 492 26.13 23.93 -12.69
N ILE A 493 26.24 24.45 -11.47
CA ILE A 493 26.38 23.62 -10.26
C ILE A 493 25.05 22.93 -9.97
N GLN A 494 23.91 23.61 -10.16
CA GLN A 494 22.60 22.98 -10.01
C GLN A 494 22.42 21.80 -10.97
N ALA A 495 22.81 21.97 -12.25
CA ALA A 495 22.78 20.88 -13.23
C ALA A 495 23.65 19.68 -12.81
N VAL A 496 24.80 19.92 -12.17
CA VAL A 496 25.64 18.85 -11.63
C VAL A 496 24.99 18.17 -10.43
N ILE A 497 24.37 18.93 -9.51
CA ILE A 497 23.64 18.38 -8.36
C ILE A 497 22.46 17.54 -8.85
N ASP A 498 21.67 18.05 -9.80
CA ASP A 498 20.53 17.37 -10.38
C ASP A 498 20.98 16.11 -11.13
N PHE A 499 22.12 16.16 -11.82
CA PHE A 499 22.71 14.97 -12.43
C PHE A 499 23.07 13.92 -11.37
N ILE A 500 23.74 14.32 -10.28
CA ILE A 500 24.14 13.38 -9.21
C ILE A 500 22.92 12.81 -8.46
N SER A 501 21.89 13.61 -8.18
CA SER A 501 20.71 13.20 -7.42
C SER A 501 19.76 12.33 -8.25
N ASN A 502 19.61 12.63 -9.54
CA ASN A 502 18.74 11.88 -10.46
C ASN A 502 19.44 10.70 -11.12
N THR A 503 20.77 10.63 -11.10
CA THR A 503 21.47 9.42 -11.52
C THR A 503 21.07 8.31 -10.53
N PRO A 504 20.34 7.27 -10.98
CA PRO A 504 19.96 6.18 -10.10
C PRO A 504 21.24 5.64 -9.48
N LYS A 505 21.30 5.64 -8.15
CA LYS A 505 22.44 5.07 -7.43
C LYS A 505 22.66 3.69 -8.04
N PRO A 506 23.88 3.37 -8.52
CA PRO A 506 24.13 2.09 -9.17
C PRO A 506 23.60 1.01 -8.23
N GLU A 507 22.70 0.15 -8.73
CA GLU A 507 22.08 -0.88 -7.91
C GLU A 507 23.20 -1.64 -7.20
N THR A 508 23.30 -1.46 -5.89
CA THR A 508 24.28 -2.16 -5.06
C THR A 508 23.97 -3.66 -4.94
N THR A 509 22.99 -4.16 -5.71
CA THR A 509 22.52 -5.56 -5.77
C THR A 509 23.57 -6.51 -6.37
N LEU A 510 24.58 -6.00 -7.09
CA LEU A 510 25.69 -6.82 -7.58
C LEU A 510 26.80 -7.06 -6.53
N GLY A 511 26.90 -6.25 -5.47
CA GLY A 511 28.08 -6.26 -4.60
C GLY A 511 28.20 -7.43 -3.62
N TYR A 512 27.10 -8.01 -3.13
CA TYR A 512 27.17 -9.04 -2.08
C TYR A 512 26.99 -10.46 -2.62
N LYS A 513 26.14 -10.64 -3.64
CA LYS A 513 25.79 -11.96 -4.17
C LYS A 513 26.86 -12.51 -5.12
N GLU A 514 27.54 -11.65 -5.89
CA GLU A 514 28.72 -12.04 -6.67
C GLU A 514 29.96 -12.23 -5.78
N TRP A 515 30.10 -11.48 -4.69
CA TRP A 515 31.24 -11.62 -3.78
C TRP A 515 31.20 -12.94 -2.99
N ILE A 516 30.00 -13.41 -2.60
CA ILE A 516 29.81 -14.75 -2.00
C ILE A 516 30.07 -15.88 -3.01
N ASN A 517 29.76 -15.67 -4.28
CA ASN A 517 29.96 -16.67 -5.33
C ASN A 517 31.35 -16.62 -5.97
N HIS A 518 32.17 -15.61 -5.65
CA HIS A 518 33.53 -15.54 -6.14
C HIS A 518 34.42 -16.56 -5.40
N PRO A 519 35.12 -17.46 -6.10
CA PRO A 519 35.93 -18.52 -5.48
C PRO A 519 37.03 -17.99 -4.53
N MET A 520 37.45 -16.73 -4.70
CA MET A 520 38.43 -16.05 -3.84
C MET A 520 37.93 -15.79 -2.40
N SER A 521 36.63 -15.53 -2.19
CA SER A 521 36.10 -15.28 -0.84
C SER A 521 36.02 -16.57 -0.03
N PHE A 522 35.67 -17.68 -0.67
CA PHE A 522 35.69 -19.02 -0.07
C PHE A 522 37.10 -19.45 0.34
N THR A 523 38.13 -19.17 -0.48
CA THR A 523 39.52 -19.44 -0.11
C THR A 523 39.97 -18.61 1.09
N GLY A 524 39.55 -17.34 1.19
CA GLY A 524 39.87 -16.49 2.33
C GLY A 524 39.27 -17.00 3.65
N ILE A 525 38.00 -17.45 3.62
CA ILE A 525 37.33 -18.03 4.79
C ILE A 525 38.00 -19.34 5.21
N ILE A 526 38.36 -20.21 4.26
CA ILE A 526 39.04 -21.47 4.57
C ILE A 526 40.42 -21.21 5.20
N VAL A 527 41.21 -20.28 4.66
CA VAL A 527 42.51 -19.91 5.23
C VAL A 527 42.37 -19.31 6.62
N ALA A 528 41.35 -18.47 6.85
CA ALA A 528 41.06 -17.93 8.19
C ALA A 528 40.67 -19.02 9.19
N CYS A 529 39.84 -19.98 8.79
CA CYS A 529 39.47 -21.13 9.63
C CYS A 529 40.69 -22.00 9.96
N ILE A 530 41.57 -22.28 8.98
CA ILE A 530 42.81 -23.03 9.22
C ILE A 530 43.73 -22.25 10.17
N GLY A 531 43.85 -20.93 10.00
CA GLY A 531 44.61 -20.06 10.89
C GLY A 531 44.11 -20.11 12.33
N ILE A 532 42.78 -20.04 12.54
CA ILE A 532 42.17 -20.13 13.87
C ILE A 532 42.41 -21.51 14.50
N ILE A 533 42.29 -22.60 13.74
CA ILE A 533 42.55 -23.95 14.23
C ILE A 533 44.01 -24.08 14.66
N LEU A 534 44.97 -23.64 13.81
CA LEU A 534 46.39 -23.69 14.13
C LEU A 534 46.73 -22.86 15.37
N LEU A 535 46.16 -21.64 15.49
CA LEU A 535 46.36 -20.78 16.65
C LEU A 535 45.80 -21.43 17.93
N SER A 536 44.62 -22.06 17.83
CA SER A 536 43.97 -22.77 18.94
C SER A 536 44.80 -23.97 19.37
N SER A 537 45.35 -24.74 18.42
CA SER A 537 46.26 -25.86 18.68
C SER A 537 47.56 -25.38 19.34
N LEU A 538 48.12 -24.26 18.90
CA LEU A 538 49.32 -23.65 19.49
C LEU A 538 49.09 -23.21 20.94
N VAL A 539 47.97 -22.52 21.20
CA VAL A 539 47.58 -22.11 22.56
C VAL A 539 47.36 -23.33 23.45
N TYR A 540 46.72 -24.38 22.93
CA TYR A 540 46.53 -25.64 23.65
C TYR A 540 47.86 -26.31 23.99
N TYR A 541 48.78 -26.38 23.02
CA TYR A 541 50.12 -26.95 23.20
C TYR A 541 50.92 -26.20 24.29
N PHE A 542 50.94 -24.86 24.25
CA PHE A 542 51.62 -24.06 25.27
C PHE A 542 50.98 -24.21 26.67
N ARG A 543 49.65 -24.32 26.75
CA ARG A 543 48.97 -24.59 28.03
C ARG A 543 49.32 -25.98 28.57
N SER A 544 49.40 -26.99 27.71
CA SER A 544 49.79 -28.35 28.10
C SER A 544 51.23 -28.40 28.62
N LYS A 545 52.17 -27.75 27.92
CA LYS A 545 53.57 -27.67 28.34
C LYS A 545 53.73 -26.98 29.70
N LYS A 546 53.06 -25.84 29.94
CA LYS A 546 53.06 -25.20 31.27
C LYS A 546 52.51 -26.12 32.36
N LYS A 547 51.49 -26.93 32.06
CA LYS A 547 50.92 -27.87 33.05
C LYS A 547 51.93 -28.95 33.44
N GLN A 548 52.76 -29.42 32.50
CA GLN A 548 53.86 -30.35 32.80
C GLN A 548 54.96 -29.70 33.64
N GLU A 549 55.35 -28.45 33.36
CA GLU A 549 56.33 -27.71 34.19
C GLU A 549 55.83 -27.47 35.62
N TYR A 550 54.53 -27.17 35.79
CA TYR A 550 53.92 -27.06 37.13
C TYR A 550 53.92 -28.38 37.90
N GLN A 551 53.67 -29.51 37.22
CA GLN A 551 53.76 -30.82 37.87
C GLN A 551 55.20 -31.16 38.25
N PHE A 552 56.19 -30.79 37.43
CA PHE A 552 57.60 -30.93 37.77
C PHE A 552 57.97 -30.09 39.01
N HIS A 553 57.54 -28.82 39.08
CA HIS A 553 57.83 -27.96 40.24
C HIS A 553 57.15 -28.42 41.52
N ASN A 554 55.90 -28.91 41.46
CA ASN A 554 55.24 -29.47 42.64
C ASN A 554 55.94 -30.75 43.14
N HIS A 555 56.49 -31.56 42.24
CA HIS A 555 57.23 -32.75 42.64
C HIS A 555 58.56 -32.41 43.34
N TYR A 556 59.21 -31.30 42.97
CA TYR A 556 60.39 -30.77 43.68
C TYR A 556 60.04 -30.07 45.00
N ALA A 557 58.89 -29.40 45.10
CA ALA A 557 58.45 -28.75 46.34
C ALA A 557 58.14 -29.77 47.45
N ILE A 558 57.53 -30.91 47.10
CA ILE A 558 57.22 -32.00 48.04
C ILE A 558 58.51 -32.67 48.57
N LEU A 559 59.58 -32.73 47.77
CA LEU A 559 60.88 -33.23 48.23
C LEU A 559 61.64 -32.23 49.13
N ARG A 560 61.24 -30.95 49.16
CA ARG A 560 61.89 -29.91 49.99
C ARG A 560 61.18 -29.68 51.33
N SER A 561 59.90 -30.05 51.48
CA SER A 561 59.14 -29.87 52.73
C SER A 561 59.28 -31.01 53.75
N GLY A 562 60.10 -32.03 53.48
CA GLY A 562 60.36 -33.15 54.39
C GLY A 562 61.54 -32.95 55.36
N SER A 563 62.08 -31.74 55.51
CA SER A 563 63.32 -31.50 56.28
C SER A 563 63.28 -30.25 57.17
N SER A 564 62.16 -29.95 57.82
CA SER A 564 62.13 -28.90 58.85
C SER A 564 61.00 -29.09 59.86
N ASP A 565 60.93 -30.27 60.49
CA ASP A 565 60.32 -30.40 61.81
C ASP A 565 61.45 -30.39 62.85
N ASN A 566 61.60 -29.26 63.53
CA ASN A 566 61.99 -29.28 64.94
C ASN A 566 61.74 -27.92 65.61
N SER A 567 60.91 -28.00 66.64
CA SER A 567 61.02 -27.27 67.90
C SER A 567 60.70 -25.77 67.88
N ILE A 568 59.66 -25.36 68.63
CA ILE A 568 59.82 -24.78 69.99
C ILE A 568 58.45 -24.29 70.50
N HIS A 569 58.18 -24.67 71.75
CA HIS A 569 57.15 -24.19 72.67
C HIS A 569 57.02 -22.66 72.78
N GLN A 570 55.80 -22.16 73.02
CA GLN A 570 55.45 -21.27 74.15
C GLN A 570 53.94 -20.97 74.16
N ILE A 571 53.21 -21.43 75.21
CA ILE A 571 52.62 -20.64 76.31
C ILE A 571 51.57 -19.60 75.85
N HIS A 572 50.28 -19.92 76.03
CA HIS A 572 49.49 -19.30 77.11
C HIS A 572 48.32 -20.19 77.54
#